data_AF-A0A944A597-F1
#
_entry.id   AF-A0A944A597-F1
#
_cell.length_a   1.000
_cell.length_b   1.000
_cell.length_c   1.000
_cell.angle_alpha   90.00
_cell.angle_beta   90.00
_cell.angle_gamma   90.00
#
_symmetry.space_group_name_H-M   'P 1'
#
loop_
_entity.id
_entity.type
_entity.pdbx_description
1 polymer ?
#
loop_
_entity_poly.entity_id
_entity_poly.type
_entity_poly.pdbx_seq_one_letter_code
_entity_poly.pdbx_strand_id
1 'polypeptide(L)'
;MEWQKELSGQLAAALDGLTPAPFPPYDGGSGLVFLDLEGEGAGERWKTLAARALDRAKVFEIHCWSEEPEAISLALKYGERRESSWAYGVVVAGLVTPAFGEMVLGQPAGPEDHWTPFFNLNLDGIFLSSHWGRELSCCPELLEDKE
;
A
#
# COMPACT_ATOMS: atom_id res chain seq x y z
N MET A 1 32.60 16.80 24.22
CA MET A 1 33.06 15.40 24.16
C MET A 1 32.91 14.63 25.49
N GLU A 2 32.35 15.23 26.54
CA GLU A 2 31.88 14.49 27.74
C GLU A 2 30.39 14.11 27.62
N TRP A 3 29.56 15.06 27.16
CA TRP A 3 28.11 14.87 27.05
C TRP A 3 27.68 13.72 26.13
N GLN A 4 28.45 13.40 25.08
CA GLN A 4 28.15 12.27 24.19
C GLN A 4 28.37 10.93 24.87
N LYS A 5 29.42 10.80 25.69
CA LYS A 5 29.69 9.56 26.44
C LYS A 5 28.65 9.36 27.53
N GLU A 6 28.25 10.45 28.18
CA GLU A 6 27.18 10.43 29.18
C GLU A 6 25.84 10.01 28.56
N LEU A 7 25.45 10.61 27.42
CA LEU A 7 24.24 10.22 26.69
C LEU A 7 24.28 8.78 26.18
N SER A 8 25.42 8.33 25.65
CA SER A 8 25.57 6.93 25.23
C SER A 8 25.49 5.96 26.41
N GLY A 9 26.06 6.30 27.56
CA GLY A 9 25.97 5.50 28.78
C GLY A 9 24.54 5.41 29.32
N GLN A 10 23.83 6.54 29.37
CA GLN A 10 22.43 6.60 29.79
C GLN A 10 21.51 5.83 28.83
N LEU A 11 21.74 5.94 27.52
CA LEU A 11 20.99 5.20 26.51
C LEU A 11 21.23 3.69 26.63
N ALA A 12 22.48 3.26 26.80
CA ALA A 12 22.81 1.84 26.96
C ALA A 12 22.15 1.26 28.22
N ALA A 13 22.19 1.98 29.34
CA ALA A 13 21.54 1.57 30.58
C ALA A 13 20.01 1.54 30.46
N ALA A 14 19.41 2.48 29.70
CA ALA A 14 17.98 2.49 29.45
C ALA A 14 17.55 1.30 28.58
N LEU A 15 18.37 0.89 27.60
CA LEU A 15 18.09 -0.24 26.72
C LEU A 15 18.25 -1.61 27.41
N ASP A 16 19.23 -1.76 28.31
CA ASP A 16 19.52 -3.02 29.03
C ASP A 16 18.34 -3.49 29.91
N GLY A 17 17.51 -2.55 30.37
CA GLY A 17 16.30 -2.83 31.15
C GLY A 17 15.03 -3.05 30.34
N LEU A 18 15.05 -2.86 29.03
CA LEU A 18 13.89 -3.06 28.18
C LEU A 18 13.82 -4.53 27.75
N THR A 19 12.81 -5.24 28.23
CA THR A 19 12.33 -6.42 27.51
C THR A 19 11.72 -5.95 26.20
N PRO A 20 12.07 -6.53 25.04
CA PRO A 20 11.33 -6.29 23.82
C PRO A 20 9.85 -6.43 24.13
N ALA A 21 9.04 -5.45 23.73
CA ALA A 21 7.60 -5.64 23.78
C ALA A 21 7.33 -6.99 23.08
N PRO A 22 6.56 -7.90 23.70
CA PRO A 22 6.17 -9.09 22.97
C PRO A 22 5.57 -8.58 21.67
N PHE A 23 6.17 -8.97 20.53
CA PHE A 23 5.46 -8.83 19.27
C PHE A 23 4.11 -9.47 19.55
N PRO A 24 3.00 -8.73 19.36
CA PRO A 24 1.70 -9.37 19.47
C PRO A 24 1.81 -10.65 18.64
N PRO A 25 1.42 -11.83 19.18
CA PRO A 25 1.42 -13.03 18.37
C PRO A 25 0.75 -12.64 17.07
N TYR A 26 1.42 -12.88 15.95
CA TYR A 26 0.87 -12.64 14.63
C TYR A 26 -0.44 -13.43 14.61
N ASP A 27 -1.54 -12.75 14.92
CA ASP A 27 -2.84 -13.24 14.54
C ASP A 27 -2.73 -13.27 13.03
N GLY A 28 -3.09 -14.38 12.40
CA GLY A 28 -3.13 -14.43 10.93
C GLY A 28 -4.22 -13.51 10.37
N GLY A 29 -4.36 -12.28 10.88
CA GLY A 29 -5.51 -11.38 10.83
C GLY A 29 -5.78 -10.79 9.46
N SER A 30 -5.02 -11.15 8.44
CA SER A 30 -5.40 -10.89 7.04
C SER A 30 -5.11 -12.04 6.08
N GLY A 31 -4.33 -13.05 6.50
CA GLY A 31 -3.79 -14.04 5.56
C GLY A 31 -2.95 -13.45 4.43
N LEU A 32 -2.66 -12.13 4.45
CA LEU A 32 -1.95 -11.43 3.38
C LEU A 32 -0.44 -11.58 3.55
N VAL A 33 0.24 -11.75 2.43
CA VAL A 33 1.70 -11.74 2.31
C VAL A 33 2.15 -10.32 2.01
N PHE A 34 3.09 -9.81 2.82
CA PHE A 34 3.76 -8.53 2.59
C PHE A 34 4.92 -8.71 1.61
N LEU A 35 5.04 -7.79 0.66
CA LEU A 35 6.06 -7.71 -0.36
C LEU A 35 6.57 -6.28 -0.45
N ASP A 36 7.88 -6.12 -0.25
CA ASP A 36 8.59 -4.89 -0.57
C ASP A 36 9.02 -4.95 -2.04
N LEU A 37 8.48 -4.08 -2.89
CA LEU A 37 8.68 -4.10 -4.33
C LEU A 37 9.69 -3.03 -4.74
N GLU A 38 10.94 -3.44 -4.87
CA GLU A 38 12.05 -2.57 -5.29
C GLU A 38 12.85 -3.18 -6.44
N GLY A 39 13.49 -2.33 -7.24
CA GLY A 39 14.43 -2.73 -8.28
C GLY A 39 13.81 -3.13 -9.62
N GLU A 40 14.65 -3.65 -10.51
CA GLU A 40 14.27 -3.99 -11.89
C GLU A 40 13.15 -5.04 -11.92
N GLY A 41 12.06 -4.74 -12.62
CA GLY A 41 10.90 -5.62 -12.74
C GLY A 41 9.85 -5.50 -11.62
N ALA A 42 10.09 -4.67 -10.59
CA ALA A 42 9.13 -4.44 -9.50
C ALA A 42 7.77 -3.93 -10.01
N GLY A 43 7.76 -2.95 -10.92
CA GLY A 43 6.53 -2.41 -11.50
C GLY A 43 5.74 -3.44 -12.32
N GLU A 44 6.41 -4.30 -13.09
CA GLU A 44 5.73 -5.37 -13.84
C GLU A 44 5.16 -6.44 -12.91
N ARG A 45 5.88 -6.75 -11.81
CA ARG A 45 5.36 -7.63 -10.76
C ARG A 45 4.14 -7.02 -10.07
N TRP A 46 4.18 -5.73 -9.73
CA TRP A 46 3.04 -5.01 -9.19
C TRP A 46 1.83 -5.07 -10.13
N LYS A 47 2.03 -4.77 -11.41
CA LYS A 47 0.95 -4.82 -12.43
C LYS A 47 0.37 -6.22 -12.58
N THR A 48 1.21 -7.24 -12.56
CA THR A 48 0.76 -8.64 -12.62
C THR A 48 -0.16 -8.99 -11.45
N LEU A 49 0.22 -8.59 -10.23
CA LEU A 49 -0.58 -8.85 -9.03
C LEU A 49 -1.85 -8.01 -9.01
N ALA A 50 -1.78 -6.75 -9.43
CA ALA A 50 -2.94 -5.86 -9.57
C ALA A 50 -3.95 -6.44 -10.58
N ALA A 51 -3.50 -6.94 -11.73
CA ALA A 51 -4.37 -7.57 -12.73
C ALA A 51 -5.08 -8.81 -12.16
N ARG A 52 -4.34 -9.69 -11.47
CA ARG A 52 -4.92 -10.87 -10.79
C ARG A 52 -5.95 -10.49 -9.71
N ALA A 53 -5.72 -9.39 -9.00
CA ALA A 53 -6.64 -8.89 -7.99
C ALA A 53 -7.90 -8.27 -8.60
N LEU A 54 -7.75 -7.48 -9.68
CA LEU A 54 -8.87 -6.86 -10.42
C LEU A 54 -9.83 -7.91 -11.01
N ASP A 55 -9.33 -9.07 -11.42
CA ASP A 55 -10.17 -10.20 -11.88
C ASP A 55 -11.11 -10.75 -10.79
N ARG A 56 -10.77 -10.54 -9.51
CA ARG A 56 -11.43 -11.18 -8.36
C ARG A 56 -12.23 -10.19 -7.52
N ALA A 57 -11.73 -8.96 -7.39
CA ALA A 57 -12.31 -7.94 -6.54
C ALA A 57 -13.58 -7.35 -7.15
N LYS A 58 -14.51 -6.95 -6.28
CA LYS A 58 -15.78 -6.33 -6.63
C LYS A 58 -15.83 -4.86 -6.27
N VAL A 59 -15.17 -4.46 -5.18
CA VAL A 59 -15.05 -3.08 -4.76
C VAL A 59 -13.60 -2.66 -4.63
N PHE A 60 -13.36 -1.36 -4.81
CA PHE A 60 -12.08 -0.74 -4.55
C PHE A 60 -12.21 0.39 -3.54
N GLU A 61 -11.10 0.70 -2.89
CA GLU A 61 -10.90 1.92 -2.12
C GLU A 61 -9.54 2.51 -2.46
N ILE A 62 -9.53 3.79 -2.79
CA ILE A 62 -8.36 4.58 -3.13
C ILE A 62 -8.18 5.67 -2.08
N HIS A 63 -6.95 5.82 -1.60
CA HIS A 63 -6.54 6.95 -0.79
C HIS A 63 -5.60 7.84 -1.60
N CYS A 64 -5.91 9.13 -1.66
CA CYS A 64 -5.05 10.15 -2.29
C CYS A 64 -4.70 11.23 -1.26
N TRP A 65 -3.47 11.75 -1.29
CA TRP A 65 -3.12 12.93 -0.50
C TRP A 65 -3.87 14.16 -1.00
N SER A 66 -4.17 15.10 -0.10
CA SER A 66 -4.89 16.34 -0.43
C SER A 66 -4.13 17.23 -1.41
N GLU A 67 -2.82 17.08 -1.44
CA GLU A 67 -1.85 17.80 -2.27
C GLU A 67 -1.72 17.22 -3.69
N GLU A 68 -2.40 16.11 -4.01
CA GLU A 68 -2.35 15.41 -5.30
C GLU A 68 -3.69 15.54 -6.06
N PRO A 69 -4.06 16.73 -6.56
CA PRO A 69 -5.37 16.97 -7.16
C PRO A 69 -5.62 16.18 -8.44
N GLU A 70 -4.58 15.84 -9.20
CA GLU A 70 -4.68 15.00 -10.39
C GLU A 70 -5.04 13.56 -10.02
N ALA A 71 -4.43 13.00 -8.97
CA ALA A 71 -4.76 11.66 -8.46
C ALA A 71 -6.19 11.61 -7.91
N ILE A 72 -6.60 12.62 -7.15
CA ILE A 72 -7.99 12.76 -6.67
C ILE A 72 -8.97 12.83 -7.85
N SER A 73 -8.69 13.70 -8.82
CA SER A 73 -9.55 13.88 -10.00
C SER A 73 -9.65 12.62 -10.85
N LEU A 74 -8.56 11.85 -10.94
CA LEU A 74 -8.56 10.55 -11.64
C LEU A 74 -9.41 9.53 -10.88
N ALA A 75 -9.23 9.36 -9.57
CA ALA A 75 -9.99 8.41 -8.76
C ALA A 75 -11.50 8.69 -8.81
N LEU A 76 -11.89 9.96 -8.73
CA LEU A 76 -13.29 10.40 -8.78
C LEU A 76 -13.99 10.15 -10.13
N LYS A 77 -13.26 9.82 -11.20
CA LYS A 77 -13.90 9.37 -12.46
C LYS A 77 -14.52 7.97 -12.35
N TYR A 78 -14.07 7.17 -11.38
CA TYR A 78 -14.41 5.74 -11.28
C TYR A 78 -15.13 5.38 -9.98
N GLY A 79 -15.20 6.30 -9.01
CA GLY A 79 -15.85 6.08 -7.74
C GLY A 79 -16.33 7.37 -7.10
N GLU A 80 -16.85 7.24 -5.89
CA GLU A 80 -17.41 8.36 -5.14
C GLU A 80 -16.58 8.63 -3.89
N ARG A 81 -16.57 9.89 -3.46
CA ARG A 81 -15.90 10.27 -2.22
C ARG A 81 -16.58 9.57 -1.05
N ARG A 82 -15.79 8.85 -0.26
CA ARG A 82 -16.22 8.23 1.00
C ARG A 82 -15.96 9.20 2.16
N GLU A 83 -16.91 9.33 3.06
CA GLU A 83 -16.64 10.02 4.33
C GLU A 83 -15.59 9.24 5.12
N SER A 84 -14.57 9.96 5.58
CA SER A 84 -13.44 9.38 6.33
C SER A 84 -12.96 10.37 7.37
N SER A 85 -12.47 9.85 8.49
CA SER A 85 -11.78 10.64 9.52
C SER A 85 -10.32 10.96 9.15
N TRP A 86 -9.83 10.47 8.01
CA TRP A 86 -8.48 10.74 7.53
C TRP A 86 -8.37 12.20 7.07
N ALA A 87 -7.68 13.02 7.86
CA ALA A 87 -7.62 14.46 7.66
C ALA A 87 -6.69 14.91 6.53
N TYR A 88 -5.81 14.03 6.06
CA TYR A 88 -4.72 14.40 5.14
C TYR A 88 -5.03 14.17 3.67
N GLY A 89 -6.22 13.66 3.35
CA GLY A 89 -6.51 13.24 2.00
C GLY A 89 -7.98 12.96 1.71
N VAL A 90 -8.18 12.32 0.57
CA VAL A 90 -9.51 11.94 0.09
C VAL A 90 -9.54 10.43 -0.08
N VAL A 91 -10.60 9.82 0.43
CA VAL A 91 -10.92 8.42 0.20
C VAL A 91 -11.98 8.35 -0.89
N VAL A 92 -11.72 7.56 -1.94
CA VAL A 92 -12.66 7.30 -3.03
C VAL A 92 -12.94 5.80 -3.08
N ALA A 93 -14.20 5.42 -3.10
CA ALA A 93 -14.60 4.02 -3.16
C ALA A 93 -15.59 3.79 -4.31
N GLY A 94 -15.61 2.58 -4.87
CA GLY A 94 -16.47 2.26 -5.99
C GLY A 94 -16.43 0.77 -6.34
N LEU A 95 -17.12 0.42 -7.43
CA LEU A 95 -17.11 -0.93 -7.98
C LEU A 95 -15.88 -1.12 -8.89
N VAL A 96 -15.30 -2.30 -8.86
CA VAL A 96 -14.30 -2.72 -9.85
C VAL A 96 -15.05 -2.96 -11.16
N THR A 97 -14.87 -2.04 -12.10
CA THR A 97 -15.41 -2.11 -13.47
C THR A 97 -14.27 -2.38 -14.47
N PRO A 98 -14.56 -2.86 -15.69
CA PRO A 98 -13.53 -3.00 -16.72
C PRO A 98 -12.77 -1.70 -16.99
N ALA A 99 -13.47 -0.56 -17.07
CA ALA A 99 -12.85 0.74 -17.27
C ALA A 99 -11.95 1.17 -16.10
N PHE A 100 -12.31 0.80 -14.86
CA PHE A 100 -11.45 1.02 -13.70
C PHE A 100 -10.20 0.14 -13.75
N GLY A 101 -10.34 -1.14 -14.12
CA GLY A 101 -9.20 -2.04 -14.29
C GLY A 101 -8.23 -1.57 -15.37
N GLU A 102 -8.75 -1.15 -16.53
CA GLU A 102 -7.95 -0.51 -17.59
C GLU A 102 -7.22 0.73 -17.09
N MET A 103 -7.88 1.56 -16.28
CA MET A 103 -7.24 2.73 -15.69
C MET A 103 -6.09 2.32 -14.78
N VAL A 104 -6.30 1.39 -13.84
CA VAL A 104 -5.27 0.95 -12.89
C VAL A 104 -4.06 0.36 -13.63
N LEU A 105 -4.29 -0.52 -14.61
CA LEU A 105 -3.21 -1.18 -15.36
C LEU A 105 -2.53 -0.27 -16.39
N GLY A 106 -3.25 0.75 -16.85
CA GLY A 106 -2.77 1.74 -17.81
C GLY A 106 -1.98 2.89 -17.21
N GLN A 107 -1.87 2.98 -15.87
CA GLN A 107 -1.05 4.02 -15.25
C GLN A 107 0.44 3.83 -15.58
N PRO A 108 1.16 4.92 -15.89
CA PRO A 108 2.59 4.85 -16.11
C PRO A 108 3.29 4.48 -14.79
N ALA A 109 4.41 3.77 -14.89
CA ALA A 109 5.39 3.80 -13.82
C ALA A 109 5.89 5.25 -13.70
N GLY A 110 5.59 5.90 -12.58
CA GLY A 110 6.09 7.22 -12.24
C GLY A 110 7.60 7.21 -11.99
N PRO A 111 8.21 8.39 -11.79
CA PRO A 111 9.57 8.47 -11.27
C PRO A 111 9.65 7.80 -9.88
N GLU A 112 10.84 7.31 -9.51
CA GLU A 112 11.12 6.82 -8.15
C GLU A 112 10.29 5.61 -7.68
N ASP A 113 10.12 4.61 -8.55
CA ASP A 113 9.46 3.34 -8.21
C ASP A 113 7.97 3.47 -7.81
N HIS A 114 7.28 4.48 -8.34
CA HIS A 114 5.84 4.64 -8.21
C HIS A 114 5.10 3.87 -9.32
N TRP A 115 4.28 2.89 -8.97
CA TRP A 115 3.54 2.05 -9.94
C TRP A 115 2.08 2.48 -10.13
N THR A 116 1.60 3.36 -9.25
CA THR A 116 0.27 3.93 -9.30
C THR A 116 0.32 5.39 -8.80
N PRO A 117 -0.51 6.29 -9.31
CA PRO A 117 -0.60 7.67 -8.81
C PRO A 117 -1.30 7.76 -7.45
N PHE A 118 -1.85 6.66 -6.94
CA PHE A 118 -2.61 6.64 -5.70
C PHE A 118 -1.72 6.31 -4.52
N PHE A 119 -1.88 7.02 -3.40
CA PHE A 119 -1.13 6.72 -2.19
C PHE A 119 -1.43 5.30 -1.69
N ASN A 120 -2.72 4.92 -1.63
CA ASN A 120 -3.12 3.53 -1.45
C ASN A 120 -4.19 3.10 -2.47
N LEU A 121 -4.10 1.84 -2.90
CA LEU A 121 -5.14 1.13 -3.65
C LEU A 121 -5.46 -0.18 -2.91
N ASN A 122 -6.70 -0.31 -2.46
CA ASN A 122 -7.25 -1.51 -1.86
C ASN A 122 -8.30 -2.12 -2.81
N LEU A 123 -8.20 -3.43 -3.07
CA LEU A 123 -9.16 -4.21 -3.83
C LEU A 123 -9.71 -5.30 -2.92
N ASP A 124 -10.96 -5.18 -2.45
CA ASP A 124 -11.66 -6.12 -1.56
C ASP A 124 -10.89 -6.60 -0.30
N GLY A 125 -9.80 -5.92 0.09
CA GLY A 125 -8.90 -6.40 1.14
C GLY A 125 -8.01 -7.58 0.72
N ILE A 126 -8.07 -8.04 -0.53
CA ILE A 126 -7.22 -9.13 -1.06
C ILE A 126 -5.90 -8.60 -1.66
N PHE A 127 -5.86 -7.30 -1.97
CA PHE A 127 -4.71 -6.60 -2.50
C PHE A 127 -4.71 -5.19 -1.92
N LEU A 128 -3.64 -4.85 -1.20
CA LEU A 128 -3.41 -3.55 -0.60
C LEU A 128 -2.04 -3.05 -1.06
N SER A 129 -2.07 -2.17 -2.04
CA SER A 129 -0.91 -1.46 -2.56
C SER A 129 -0.80 -0.12 -1.86
N SER A 130 0.31 0.15 -1.21
CA SER A 130 0.59 1.33 -0.41
C SER A 130 1.85 2.05 -0.89
N HIS A 131 1.97 3.33 -0.51
CA HIS A 131 3.11 4.17 -0.88
C HIS A 131 3.37 4.17 -2.39
N TRP A 132 2.33 4.50 -3.17
CA TRP A 132 2.37 4.53 -4.64
C TRP A 132 2.75 3.19 -5.29
N GLY A 133 2.57 2.07 -4.57
CA GLY A 133 2.79 0.72 -5.07
C GLY A 133 4.08 0.05 -4.59
N ARG A 134 4.92 0.76 -3.83
CA ARG A 134 6.17 0.20 -3.30
C ARG A 134 5.94 -0.89 -2.27
N GLU A 135 4.95 -0.69 -1.41
CA GLU A 135 4.59 -1.67 -0.38
C GLU A 135 3.32 -2.40 -0.80
N LEU A 136 3.38 -3.73 -0.87
CA LEU A 136 2.24 -4.53 -1.29
C LEU A 136 1.91 -5.61 -0.25
N SER A 137 0.68 -5.64 0.22
CA SER A 137 0.13 -6.77 0.96
C SER A 137 -0.94 -7.46 0.12
N CYS A 138 -0.86 -8.76 -0.10
CA CYS A 138 -1.82 -9.46 -0.96
C CYS A 138 -2.06 -10.91 -0.53
N CYS A 139 -3.23 -11.44 -0.89
CA CYS A 139 -3.58 -12.83 -0.64
C CYS A 139 -2.59 -13.78 -1.35
N PRO A 140 -2.14 -14.89 -0.71
CA PRO A 140 -1.21 -15.85 -1.31
C PRO A 140 -1.66 -16.39 -2.68
N GLU A 141 -2.97 -16.52 -2.88
CA GLU A 141 -3.59 -16.99 -4.13
C GLU A 141 -3.36 -16.04 -5.32
N LEU A 142 -2.88 -14.81 -5.06
CA LEU A 142 -2.46 -13.88 -6.11
C LEU A 142 -1.02 -14.12 -6.54
N LEU A 143 -0.20 -14.80 -5.74
CA LEU A 143 1.20 -15.09 -6.03
C LEU A 143 1.36 -16.32 -6.92
N GLU A 144 0.38 -17.22 -6.91
CA GLU A 144 0.36 -18.40 -7.77
C GLU A 144 0.27 -17.99 -9.25
N ASP A 145 1.17 -18.50 -10.06
CA ASP A 145 1.08 -18.34 -11.51
C ASP A 145 -0.15 -19.09 -12.02
N LYS A 146 -1.01 -18.41 -12.79
CA LYS A 146 -2.04 -19.09 -13.57
C LYS A 146 -1.30 -19.86 -14.68
N GLU A 147 -1.22 -21.19 -14.56
CA GLU A 147 -0.80 -22.10 -15.64
C GLU A 147 -1.67 -21.93 -16.90
#